data_AF-A0A4Y7RV35-F1
#
_entry.id   AF-A0A4Y7RV35-F1
#
_cell.length_a   1.000
_cell.length_b   1.000
_cell.length_c   1.000
_cell.angle_alpha   90.00
_cell.angle_beta   90.00
_cell.angle_gamma   90.00
#
_symmetry.space_group_name_H-M   'P 1'
#
loop_
_entity.id
_entity.type
_entity.pdbx_description
1 polymer ?
#
loop_
_entity_poly.entity_id
_entity_poly.type
_entity_poly.pdbx_seq_one_letter_code
_entity_poly.pdbx_strand_id
1 'polypeptide(L)'
;MVNSRLFEQCQVVGEGRTQLLCETFLNVKPPMSKIIGESYDVQIADYTVFNDRVLVKGIVEKTFYYKHPHIGKSEEDSQKEATDKSNVQIVNKQNSKEEKKKDCESTEKQKKTNKFKCLDGWCKHIESYNGIVHFYQQKLEFAGTVEIPGIMPGDSCQVDLAEVKDYDAFVATETENNGLINAGRQMFVIDIALIATRSEKKSSTVKKEDITKIILVDNFEEKPIKCE
;
A
#
# COMPACT_ATOMS: atom_id res chain seq x y z
N MET A 1 -9.74 39.84 18.17
CA MET A 1 -9.76 39.44 16.74
C MET A 1 -10.05 37.95 16.69
N VAL A 2 -11.26 37.57 16.32
CA VAL A 2 -11.65 36.15 16.21
C VAL A 2 -11.37 35.72 14.77
N ASN A 3 -10.34 34.92 14.55
CA ASN A 3 -10.08 34.31 13.25
C ASN A 3 -11.16 33.25 12.99
N SER A 4 -12.24 33.66 12.31
CA SER A 4 -13.26 32.76 11.81
C SER A 4 -12.61 31.88 10.73
N ARG A 5 -12.22 30.66 11.07
CA ARG A 5 -11.81 29.66 10.06
C ARG A 5 -13.05 29.30 9.24
N LEU A 6 -13.09 29.75 7.99
CA LEU A 6 -14.06 29.26 7.02
C LEU A 6 -13.73 27.79 6.77
N PHE A 7 -14.64 26.90 7.18
CA PHE A 7 -14.56 25.49 6.81
C PHE A 7 -15.00 25.36 5.35
N GLU A 8 -14.06 25.04 4.46
CA GLU A 8 -14.40 24.62 3.11
C GLU A 8 -15.11 23.27 3.19
N GLN A 9 -16.36 23.22 2.71
CA GLN A 9 -17.08 21.97 2.56
C GLN A 9 -16.65 21.34 1.23
N CYS A 10 -15.93 20.22 1.32
CA CYS A 10 -15.62 19.39 0.16
C CYS A 10 -16.73 18.35 -0.01
N GLN A 11 -17.36 18.32 -1.19
CA GLN A 11 -18.33 17.29 -1.56
C GLN A 11 -17.63 16.20 -2.38
N VAL A 12 -17.93 14.93 -2.11
CA VAL A 12 -17.47 13.81 -2.96
C VAL A 12 -18.22 13.86 -4.29
N VAL A 13 -17.48 13.94 -5.40
CA VAL A 13 -18.02 13.96 -6.77
C VAL A 13 -18.20 12.55 -7.29
N GLY A 14 -17.25 11.66 -6.98
CA GLY A 14 -17.27 10.28 -7.44
C GLY A 14 -16.06 9.50 -6.96
N GLU A 15 -16.11 8.20 -7.21
CA GLU A 15 -15.05 7.25 -6.88
C GLU A 15 -14.72 6.45 -8.14
N GLY A 16 -13.46 6.08 -8.29
CA GLY A 16 -13.03 5.22 -9.40
C GLY A 16 -11.87 4.33 -9.01
N ARG A 17 -11.74 3.24 -9.76
CA ARG A 17 -10.72 2.22 -9.53
C ARG A 17 -10.16 1.72 -10.85
N THR A 18 -8.86 1.44 -10.89
CA THR A 18 -8.19 0.86 -12.05
C THR A 18 -7.13 -0.13 -11.60
N GLN A 19 -6.81 -1.07 -12.49
CA GLN A 19 -5.76 -2.07 -12.30
C GLN A 19 -4.74 -1.94 -13.42
N LEU A 20 -3.46 -1.87 -13.06
CA LEU A 20 -2.35 -1.75 -14.00
C LEU A 20 -1.50 -3.01 -13.95
N LEU A 21 -1.34 -3.66 -15.09
CA LEU A 21 -0.43 -4.79 -15.24
C LEU A 21 0.99 -4.27 -15.51
N CYS A 22 1.91 -4.59 -14.62
CA CYS A 22 3.33 -4.22 -14.73
C CYS A 22 4.18 -5.47 -14.95
N GLU A 23 5.18 -5.36 -15.82
CA GLU A 23 6.21 -6.37 -16.02
C GLU A 23 7.56 -5.81 -15.56
N THR A 24 8.30 -6.60 -14.79
CA THR A 24 9.68 -6.28 -14.40
C THR A 24 10.63 -7.35 -14.91
N PHE A 25 11.80 -6.89 -15.36
CA PHE A 25 12.96 -7.72 -15.66
C PHE A 25 13.99 -7.53 -14.57
N LEU A 26 14.50 -8.65 -14.07
CA LEU A 26 15.49 -8.71 -13.01
C LEU A 26 16.76 -9.35 -13.55
N ASN A 27 17.90 -8.73 -13.31
CA ASN A 27 19.23 -9.30 -13.52
C ASN A 27 19.97 -9.28 -12.18
N VAL A 28 20.24 -10.47 -11.63
CA VAL A 28 20.86 -10.62 -10.30
C VAL A 28 22.33 -10.99 -10.44
N LYS A 29 23.15 -10.29 -9.65
CA LYS A 29 24.56 -10.60 -9.46
C LYS A 29 24.86 -10.51 -7.96
N PRO A 30 25.24 -11.61 -7.30
CA PRO A 30 25.55 -12.92 -7.88
C PRO A 30 24.30 -13.75 -8.32
N PRO A 31 24.47 -14.82 -9.11
CA PRO A 31 23.39 -15.70 -9.55
C PRO A 31 22.57 -16.24 -8.38
N MET A 32 21.25 -16.30 -8.47
CA MET A 32 20.41 -16.76 -7.37
C MET A 32 20.00 -18.22 -7.49
N SER A 33 19.88 -18.91 -6.36
CA SER A 33 19.29 -20.26 -6.28
C SER A 33 17.79 -20.22 -6.01
N LYS A 34 17.33 -19.26 -5.20
CA LYS A 34 15.95 -19.17 -4.75
C LYS A 34 15.59 -17.77 -4.29
N ILE A 35 14.38 -17.32 -4.61
CA ILE A 35 13.75 -16.14 -4.01
C ILE A 35 13.20 -16.52 -2.64
N ILE A 36 13.60 -15.75 -1.63
CA ILE A 36 13.11 -15.89 -0.25
C ILE A 36 11.81 -15.10 -0.12
N GLY A 37 11.70 -13.98 -0.83
CA GLY A 37 10.47 -13.26 -1.08
C GLY A 37 10.69 -11.79 -1.35
N GLU A 38 9.61 -11.02 -1.23
CA GLU A 38 9.42 -9.79 -1.97
C GLU A 38 8.63 -8.78 -1.15
N SER A 39 8.89 -7.49 -1.37
CA SER A 39 8.09 -6.39 -0.82
C SER A 39 7.89 -5.30 -1.86
N TYR A 40 6.72 -4.66 -1.81
CA TYR A 40 6.33 -3.60 -2.74
C TYR A 40 5.90 -2.36 -1.95
N ASP A 41 6.34 -1.19 -2.38
CA ASP A 41 5.85 0.10 -1.90
C ASP A 41 5.35 0.92 -3.08
N VAL A 42 4.04 1.19 -3.12
CA VAL A 42 3.38 1.97 -4.18
C VAL A 42 3.20 3.40 -3.70
N GLN A 43 3.70 4.36 -4.47
CA GLN A 43 3.60 5.78 -4.18
C GLN A 43 2.99 6.51 -5.38
N ILE A 44 1.89 7.24 -5.16
CA ILE A 44 1.31 8.13 -6.17
C ILE A 44 2.07 9.46 -6.14
N ALA A 45 2.73 9.80 -7.23
CA ALA A 45 3.59 10.98 -7.33
C ALA A 45 2.82 12.21 -7.83
N ASP A 46 1.91 12.01 -8.80
CA ASP A 46 1.17 13.10 -9.45
C ASP A 46 -0.16 12.59 -10.02
N TYR A 47 -1.11 13.50 -10.24
CA TYR A 47 -2.33 13.23 -10.98
C TYR A 47 -2.80 14.42 -11.80
N THR A 48 -3.46 14.16 -12.93
CA THR A 48 -4.08 15.18 -13.78
C THR A 48 -5.53 14.81 -14.04
N VAL A 49 -6.44 15.74 -13.71
CA VAL A 49 -7.89 15.54 -13.90
C VAL A 49 -8.32 16.02 -15.28
N PHE A 50 -9.05 15.15 -15.97
CA PHE A 50 -9.76 15.41 -17.23
C PHE A 50 -11.26 15.21 -17.01
N ASN A 51 -12.07 15.48 -18.03
CA ASN A 51 -13.50 15.14 -17.97
C ASN A 51 -13.67 13.64 -17.83
N ASP A 52 -14.37 13.22 -16.78
CA ASP A 52 -14.70 11.82 -16.44
C ASP A 52 -13.48 10.90 -16.18
N ARG A 53 -12.26 11.44 -16.15
CA ARG A 53 -11.01 10.65 -16.09
C ARG A 53 -9.93 11.33 -15.29
N VAL A 54 -9.08 10.53 -14.65
CA VAL A 54 -7.88 10.98 -13.94
C VAL A 54 -6.69 10.20 -14.45
N LEU A 55 -5.67 10.89 -14.96
CA LEU A 55 -4.37 10.31 -15.25
C LEU A 55 -3.54 10.32 -13.96
N VAL A 56 -3.15 9.15 -13.49
CA VAL A 56 -2.33 8.97 -12.29
C VAL A 56 -0.92 8.58 -12.71
N LYS A 57 0.08 9.16 -12.04
CA LYS A 57 1.49 8.78 -12.17
C LYS A 57 2.02 8.37 -10.82
N GLY A 58 2.80 7.31 -10.78
CA GLY A 58 3.38 6.82 -9.54
C GLY A 58 4.66 6.04 -9.74
N ILE A 59 5.21 5.61 -8.61
CA ILE A 59 6.43 4.82 -8.52
C ILE A 59 6.10 3.59 -7.66
N VAL A 60 6.52 2.41 -8.11
CA VAL A 60 6.58 1.21 -7.29
C VAL A 60 8.04 0.93 -6.94
N GLU A 61 8.36 0.94 -5.66
CA GLU A 61 9.62 0.42 -5.17
C GLU A 61 9.45 -1.06 -4.85
N LYS A 62 10.18 -1.89 -5.58
CA LYS A 62 10.17 -3.33 -5.43
C LYS A 62 11.48 -3.80 -4.82
N THR A 63 11.40 -4.58 -3.76
CA THR A 63 12.57 -5.21 -3.12
C THR A 63 12.42 -6.72 -3.16
N PHE A 64 13.44 -7.40 -3.66
CA PHE A 64 13.57 -8.85 -3.65
C PHE A 64 14.64 -9.26 -2.67
N TYR A 65 14.46 -10.41 -2.02
CA TYR A 65 15.51 -11.04 -1.25
C TYR A 65 15.70 -12.46 -1.77
N TYR A 66 16.95 -12.85 -2.00
CA TYR A 66 17.28 -14.11 -2.64
C TYR A 66 18.54 -14.72 -2.05
N LYS A 67 18.68 -16.03 -2.24
CA LYS A 67 19.87 -16.78 -1.83
C LYS A 67 20.84 -16.95 -2.96
N HIS A 68 22.11 -16.70 -2.68
CA HIS A 68 23.21 -17.19 -3.48
C HIS A 68 23.77 -18.46 -2.81
N PRO A 69 23.94 -19.59 -3.52
CA PRO A 69 24.59 -20.74 -2.93
C PRO A 69 26.04 -20.38 -2.61
N HIS A 70 26.45 -20.67 -1.37
CA HIS A 70 27.87 -20.72 -1.09
C HIS A 70 28.40 -21.97 -1.75
N ILE A 71 29.38 -21.81 -2.63
CA ILE A 71 30.26 -22.91 -3.02
C ILE A 71 31.12 -23.20 -1.77
N GLY A 72 30.50 -23.84 -0.78
CA GLY A 72 31.19 -24.44 0.33
C GLY A 72 32.09 -25.52 -0.25
N LYS A 73 33.37 -25.48 0.11
CA LYS A 73 34.33 -26.55 -0.20
C LYS A 73 33.67 -27.89 0.09
N SER A 74 33.69 -28.75 -0.93
CA SER A 74 33.16 -30.11 -0.96
C SER A 74 33.09 -30.81 0.40
N GLU A 75 31.89 -31.35 0.67
CA GLU A 75 31.58 -32.31 1.73
C GLU A 75 32.35 -33.64 1.57
N GLU A 76 33.69 -33.61 1.66
CA GLU A 76 34.46 -34.86 1.89
C GLU A 76 34.26 -35.41 3.32
N ASP A 77 33.59 -34.69 4.22
CA ASP A 77 33.45 -35.09 5.63
C ASP A 77 32.07 -35.67 6.04
N SER A 78 31.05 -35.66 5.17
CA SER A 78 29.68 -36.08 5.55
C SER A 78 29.36 -37.57 5.38
N GLN A 79 30.32 -38.43 4.98
CA GLN A 79 30.09 -39.87 4.81
C GLN A 79 30.13 -40.71 6.11
N LYS A 80 30.11 -40.11 7.32
CA LYS A 80 30.19 -40.87 8.59
C LYS A 80 28.92 -40.95 9.44
N GLU A 81 27.79 -40.39 9.04
CA GLU A 81 26.55 -40.43 9.85
C GLU A 81 25.38 -41.22 9.24
N ALA A 82 25.70 -42.28 8.49
CA ALA A 82 24.71 -43.27 8.05
C ALA A 82 25.02 -44.65 8.65
N THR A 83 25.01 -44.78 9.98
CA THR A 83 24.84 -46.08 10.64
C THR A 83 24.25 -45.95 12.04
N ASP A 84 23.04 -45.40 12.19
CA ASP A 84 22.09 -45.94 13.17
C ASP A 84 20.69 -45.33 13.03
N LYS A 85 19.68 -46.10 13.40
CA LYS A 85 18.25 -45.75 13.48
C LYS A 85 17.43 -45.97 12.21
N SER A 86 17.33 -47.26 11.89
CA SER A 86 16.09 -47.82 11.39
C SER A 86 14.94 -47.63 12.40
N ASN A 87 13.73 -47.52 11.85
CA ASN A 87 12.47 -47.94 12.45
C ASN A 87 11.73 -46.95 13.38
N VAL A 88 10.97 -46.01 12.80
CA VAL A 88 9.73 -45.52 13.41
C VAL A 88 8.63 -45.42 12.35
N GLN A 89 7.61 -46.28 12.50
CA GLN A 89 6.33 -46.26 11.78
C GLN A 89 5.60 -44.94 11.97
N ILE A 90 5.12 -44.32 10.89
CA ILE A 90 4.17 -43.22 10.94
C ILE A 90 2.78 -43.76 10.64
N VAL A 91 1.93 -43.73 11.66
CA VAL A 91 0.50 -44.02 11.61
C VAL A 91 -0.24 -42.77 11.13
N ASN A 92 -1.03 -42.94 10.06
CA ASN A 92 -1.99 -41.97 9.56
C ASN A 92 -3.04 -41.61 10.62
N LYS A 93 -3.34 -40.31 10.79
CA LYS A 93 -4.57 -39.85 11.46
C LYS A 93 -5.18 -38.63 10.76
N GLN A 94 -6.41 -38.83 10.29
CA GLN A 94 -7.32 -37.89 9.65
C GLN A 94 -8.05 -36.98 10.68
N ASN A 95 -8.77 -35.98 10.13
CA ASN A 95 -9.85 -35.15 10.70
C ASN A 95 -9.38 -33.87 11.45
N SER A 96 -10.05 -32.71 11.42
CA SER A 96 -11.39 -32.24 11.02
C SER A 96 -11.33 -30.70 10.96
N LYS A 97 -11.87 -30.00 9.95
CA LYS A 97 -13.20 -29.35 9.89
C LYS A 97 -13.63 -28.61 11.17
N GLU A 98 -13.59 -27.27 11.19
CA GLU A 98 -14.57 -26.44 11.92
C GLU A 98 -14.67 -25.02 11.32
N GLU A 99 -15.89 -24.66 10.93
CA GLU A 99 -16.33 -23.32 10.54
C GLU A 99 -16.52 -22.44 11.79
N LYS A 100 -16.30 -21.12 11.68
CA LYS A 100 -17.09 -20.15 12.46
C LYS A 100 -17.09 -18.76 11.83
N LYS A 101 -18.30 -18.37 11.40
CA LYS A 101 -18.76 -17.00 11.16
C LYS A 101 -18.63 -16.16 12.43
N LYS A 102 -18.22 -14.89 12.28
CA LYS A 102 -18.69 -13.81 13.15
C LYS A 102 -18.60 -12.46 12.46
N ASP A 103 -19.76 -11.86 12.24
CA ASP A 103 -19.96 -10.48 11.84
C ASP A 103 -19.43 -9.53 12.93
N CYS A 104 -18.86 -8.39 12.53
CA CYS A 104 -18.95 -7.19 13.36
C CYS A 104 -18.75 -5.90 12.56
N GLU A 105 -19.62 -4.96 12.89
CA GLU A 105 -19.85 -3.62 12.37
C GLU A 105 -18.64 -2.67 12.38
N SER A 106 -18.74 -1.75 11.43
CA SER A 106 -17.90 -0.60 11.14
C SER A 106 -17.68 0.35 12.31
N THR A 107 -16.41 0.72 12.53
CA THR A 107 -16.06 2.02 13.10
C THR A 107 -14.90 2.64 12.31
N GLU A 108 -15.22 3.76 11.68
CA GLU A 108 -14.36 4.64 10.90
C GLU A 108 -13.40 5.37 11.84
N LYS A 109 -12.17 4.85 11.97
CA LYS A 109 -11.06 5.51 12.66
C LYS A 109 -9.78 5.36 11.84
N GLN A 110 -9.37 6.48 11.24
CA GLN A 110 -8.00 6.84 10.82
C GLN A 110 -7.01 5.68 10.66
N LYS A 111 -7.03 5.04 9.47
CA LYS A 111 -6.03 4.05 9.02
C LYS A 111 -4.70 4.74 8.70
N LYS A 112 -3.87 5.04 9.72
CA LYS A 112 -2.45 5.39 9.53
C LYS A 112 -1.48 4.44 10.23
N THR A 113 -1.93 3.28 10.68
CA THR A 113 -1.10 2.34 11.45
C THR A 113 -1.36 0.88 11.03
N ASN A 114 -0.74 0.44 9.93
CA ASN A 114 -0.44 -1.00 9.74
C ASN A 114 0.59 -1.31 8.62
N LYS A 115 1.46 -0.36 8.24
CA LYS A 115 2.45 -0.63 7.17
C LYS A 115 3.62 -1.54 7.58
N PHE A 116 3.69 -1.98 8.85
CA PHE A 116 4.82 -2.77 9.37
C PHE A 116 4.49 -4.21 9.81
N LYS A 117 3.22 -4.65 9.78
CA LYS A 117 2.86 -6.00 10.26
C LYS A 117 3.36 -7.17 9.40
N CYS A 118 3.98 -6.92 8.24
CA CYS A 118 4.43 -7.99 7.35
C CYS A 118 5.90 -8.42 7.55
N LEU A 119 6.70 -7.72 8.38
CA LEU A 119 8.12 -8.05 8.56
C LEU A 119 8.41 -8.96 9.76
N ASP A 120 7.58 -8.94 10.81
CA ASP A 120 7.83 -9.69 12.06
C ASP A 120 7.79 -11.22 11.88
N GLY A 121 7.11 -11.72 10.85
CA GLY A 121 7.13 -13.15 10.49
C GLY A 121 8.35 -13.56 9.67
N TRP A 122 8.95 -12.60 8.96
CA TRP A 122 9.93 -12.88 7.92
C TRP A 122 11.34 -13.07 8.46
N CYS A 123 11.73 -12.28 9.46
CA CYS A 123 13.01 -12.42 10.15
C CYS A 123 13.19 -13.81 10.77
N LYS A 124 12.10 -14.41 11.30
CA LYS A 124 12.14 -15.77 11.86
C LYS A 124 12.43 -16.84 10.81
N HIS A 125 12.07 -16.62 9.53
CA HIS A 125 12.43 -17.53 8.46
C HIS A 125 13.91 -17.38 8.07
N ILE A 126 14.47 -16.17 8.14
CA ILE A 126 15.86 -15.89 7.76
C ILE A 126 16.86 -16.64 8.66
N GLU A 127 16.57 -16.76 9.96
CA GLU A 127 17.44 -17.45 10.94
C GLU A 127 17.59 -18.96 10.67
N SER A 128 16.66 -19.59 9.95
CA SER A 128 16.70 -21.03 9.65
C SER A 128 17.58 -21.41 8.46
N TYR A 129 18.18 -20.44 7.78
CA TYR A 129 18.83 -20.66 6.50
C TYR A 129 20.35 -20.45 6.57
N ASN A 130 21.10 -21.55 6.44
CA ASN A 130 22.54 -21.47 6.14
C ASN A 130 22.72 -20.81 4.75
N GLY A 131 23.37 -19.65 4.68
CA GLY A 131 23.73 -18.97 3.44
C GLY A 131 23.80 -17.44 3.54
N ILE A 132 24.26 -16.76 2.47
CA ILE A 132 24.15 -15.30 2.34
C ILE A 132 22.82 -14.99 1.66
N VAL A 133 22.06 -14.08 2.28
CA VAL A 133 20.88 -13.46 1.68
C VAL A 133 21.31 -12.15 1.04
N HIS A 134 21.04 -12.01 -0.26
CA HIS A 134 21.18 -10.76 -0.99
C HIS A 134 19.81 -10.09 -1.09
N PHE A 135 19.80 -8.77 -1.18
CA PHE A 135 18.62 -8.02 -1.57
C PHE A 135 18.88 -7.23 -2.86
N TYR A 136 17.83 -7.02 -3.63
CA TYR A 136 17.84 -6.21 -4.85
C TYR A 136 16.64 -5.27 -4.82
N GLN A 137 16.88 -3.98 -5.03
CA GLN A 137 15.84 -2.95 -5.04
C GLN A 137 15.73 -2.33 -6.43
N GLN A 138 14.50 -2.19 -6.92
CA GLN A 138 14.16 -1.62 -8.21
C GLN A 138 13.07 -0.56 -8.03
N LYS A 139 13.16 0.54 -8.77
CA LYS A 139 12.08 1.53 -8.88
C LYS A 139 11.47 1.44 -10.26
N LEU A 140 10.15 1.34 -10.33
CA LEU A 140 9.38 1.23 -11.55
C LEU A 140 8.38 2.38 -11.59
N GLU A 141 8.47 3.22 -12.62
CA GLU A 141 7.48 4.27 -12.87
C GLU A 141 6.26 3.68 -13.58
N PHE A 142 5.07 4.14 -13.22
CA PHE A 142 3.84 3.76 -13.90
C PHE A 142 2.93 4.95 -14.15
N ALA A 143 2.09 4.82 -15.17
CA ALA A 143 1.01 5.74 -15.46
C ALA A 143 -0.26 4.96 -15.79
N GLY A 144 -1.41 5.43 -15.33
CA GLY A 144 -2.69 4.77 -15.53
C GLY A 144 -3.84 5.77 -15.55
N THR A 145 -4.94 5.40 -16.19
CA THR A 145 -6.17 6.20 -16.18
C THR A 145 -7.22 5.56 -15.28
N VAL A 146 -7.83 6.37 -14.42
CA VAL A 146 -8.97 6.00 -13.58
C VAL A 146 -10.19 6.72 -14.13
N GLU A 147 -11.27 5.99 -14.43
CA GLU A 147 -12.53 6.60 -14.87
C GLU A 147 -13.37 6.96 -13.64
N ILE A 148 -13.78 8.23 -13.56
CA ILE A 148 -14.60 8.79 -12.47
C ILE A 148 -15.68 9.68 -13.11
N PRO A 149 -16.87 9.15 -13.40
CA PRO A 149 -17.94 9.94 -14.04
C PRO A 149 -18.30 11.20 -13.25
N GLY A 150 -18.41 12.34 -13.93
CA GLY A 150 -18.77 13.64 -13.37
C GLY A 150 -17.60 14.47 -12.84
N ILE A 151 -16.38 13.93 -12.84
CA ILE A 151 -15.17 14.69 -12.48
C ILE A 151 -14.81 15.69 -13.58
N MET A 152 -14.38 16.89 -13.17
CA MET A 152 -14.02 17.99 -14.05
C MET A 152 -12.66 18.58 -13.68
N PRO A 153 -11.92 19.20 -14.63
CA PRO A 153 -10.69 19.93 -14.32
C PRO A 153 -10.92 20.98 -13.22
N GLY A 154 -10.12 20.90 -12.15
CA GLY A 154 -10.25 21.72 -10.95
C GLY A 154 -10.77 20.97 -9.72
N ASP A 155 -11.34 19.78 -9.91
CA ASP A 155 -11.64 18.86 -8.80
C ASP A 155 -10.33 18.31 -8.21
N SER A 156 -10.36 17.99 -6.90
CA SER A 156 -9.24 17.39 -6.18
C SER A 156 -9.41 15.89 -6.06
N CYS A 157 -8.33 15.12 -6.23
CA CYS A 157 -8.34 13.68 -6.03
C CYS A 157 -7.57 13.28 -4.78
N GLN A 158 -8.14 12.36 -4.01
CA GLN A 158 -7.48 11.68 -2.89
C GLN A 158 -7.30 10.21 -3.23
N VAL A 159 -6.12 9.68 -2.92
CA VAL A 159 -5.83 8.25 -3.05
C VAL A 159 -6.46 7.52 -1.86
N ASP A 160 -7.41 6.63 -2.13
CA ASP A 160 -8.01 5.75 -1.12
C ASP A 160 -7.21 4.44 -1.00
N LEU A 161 -6.80 3.87 -2.13
CA LEU A 161 -6.01 2.64 -2.21
C LEU A 161 -4.92 2.74 -3.27
N ALA A 162 -3.73 2.26 -2.95
CA ALA A 162 -2.65 2.02 -3.90
C ALA A 162 -1.80 0.86 -3.40
N GLU A 163 -2.02 -0.35 -3.93
CA GLU A 163 -1.32 -1.57 -3.48
C GLU A 163 -1.10 -2.57 -4.62
N VAL A 164 -0.22 -3.55 -4.40
CA VAL A 164 -0.03 -4.69 -5.31
C VAL A 164 -0.89 -5.85 -4.81
N LYS A 165 -1.82 -6.37 -5.62
CA LYS A 165 -2.75 -7.44 -5.21
C LYS A 165 -2.38 -8.83 -5.70
N ASP A 166 -1.99 -8.92 -6.97
CA ASP A 166 -1.68 -10.18 -7.63
C ASP A 166 -0.29 -10.08 -8.25
N TYR A 167 0.54 -11.08 -8.03
CA TYR A 167 1.81 -11.22 -8.71
C TYR A 167 2.00 -12.65 -9.17
N ASP A 168 2.49 -12.80 -10.39
CA ASP A 168 2.86 -14.09 -10.93
C ASP A 168 4.14 -14.59 -10.26
N ALA A 169 4.33 -15.91 -10.31
CA ALA A 169 5.59 -16.50 -9.93
C ALA A 169 6.72 -15.93 -10.81
N PHE A 170 7.87 -15.69 -10.20
CA PHE A 170 9.06 -15.30 -10.93
C PHE A 170 9.42 -16.38 -11.96
N VAL A 171 9.61 -15.97 -13.21
CA VAL A 171 9.98 -16.86 -14.33
C VAL A 171 11.43 -16.58 -14.70
N ALA A 172 12.31 -17.56 -14.47
CA ALA A 172 13.70 -17.48 -14.91
C ALA A 172 13.76 -17.37 -16.45
N THR A 173 14.52 -16.39 -16.94
CA THR A 173 14.77 -16.19 -18.38
C THR A 173 16.18 -16.60 -18.75
N GLU A 174 17.13 -16.52 -17.81
CA GLU A 174 18.50 -16.96 -17.99
C GLU A 174 18.95 -17.80 -16.79
N THR A 175 19.55 -18.94 -17.06
CA THR A 175 20.06 -19.88 -16.06
C THR A 175 21.45 -20.36 -16.48
N GLU A 176 22.37 -20.43 -15.54
CA GLU A 176 23.72 -20.96 -15.73
C GLU A 176 23.72 -22.49 -15.83
N ASN A 177 24.83 -23.08 -16.29
CA ASN A 177 24.99 -24.53 -16.42
C ASN A 177 24.84 -25.29 -15.08
N ASN A 178 25.00 -24.61 -13.95
CA ASN A 178 24.82 -25.14 -12.59
C ASN A 178 23.36 -25.02 -12.08
N GLY A 179 22.44 -24.50 -12.90
CA GLY A 179 21.03 -24.29 -12.52
C GLY A 179 20.76 -22.98 -11.77
N LEU A 180 21.74 -22.09 -11.60
CA LEU A 180 21.54 -20.80 -10.95
C LEU A 180 20.96 -19.76 -11.90
N ILE A 181 20.07 -18.93 -11.36
CA ILE A 181 19.29 -17.97 -12.12
C ILE A 181 20.05 -16.65 -12.18
N ASN A 182 20.32 -16.16 -13.39
CA ASN A 182 20.97 -14.87 -13.62
C ASN A 182 19.97 -13.77 -13.95
N ALA A 183 18.91 -14.13 -14.66
CA ALA A 183 17.87 -13.21 -15.02
C ALA A 183 16.50 -13.87 -15.01
N GLY A 184 15.48 -13.06 -14.81
CA GLY A 184 14.11 -13.49 -14.99
C GLY A 184 13.16 -12.32 -15.05
N ARG A 185 11.89 -12.64 -15.21
CA ARG A 185 10.82 -11.68 -15.30
C ARG A 185 9.71 -12.01 -14.33
N GLN A 186 8.94 -11.00 -13.98
CA GLN A 186 7.77 -11.16 -13.14
C GLN A 186 6.72 -10.12 -13.50
N MET A 187 5.46 -10.54 -13.44
CA MET A 187 4.30 -9.69 -13.68
C MET A 187 3.56 -9.45 -12.36
N PHE A 188 3.04 -8.25 -12.17
CA PHE A 188 2.25 -7.90 -10.99
C PHE A 188 1.21 -6.84 -11.33
N VAL A 189 0.12 -6.79 -10.55
CA VAL A 189 -0.99 -5.87 -10.74
C VAL A 189 -0.99 -4.81 -9.65
N ILE A 190 -0.93 -3.54 -10.04
CA ILE A 190 -1.13 -2.39 -9.16
C ILE A 190 -2.61 -2.03 -9.17
N ASP A 191 -3.25 -2.02 -8.01
CA ASP A 191 -4.64 -1.62 -7.83
C ASP A 191 -4.72 -0.24 -7.20
N ILE A 192 -5.40 0.68 -7.89
CA ILE A 192 -5.48 2.10 -7.51
C ILE A 192 -6.95 2.48 -7.40
N ALA A 193 -7.35 3.01 -6.23
CA ALA A 193 -8.66 3.60 -6.00
C ALA A 193 -8.53 5.08 -5.61
N LEU A 194 -9.34 5.92 -6.23
CA LEU A 194 -9.37 7.37 -6.01
C LEU A 194 -10.76 7.82 -5.59
N ILE A 195 -10.80 8.84 -4.74
CA ILE A 195 -11.99 9.59 -4.36
C ILE A 195 -11.81 11.02 -4.88
N ALA A 196 -12.73 11.48 -5.73
CA ALA A 196 -12.75 12.84 -6.24
C ALA A 196 -13.62 13.74 -5.36
N THR A 197 -13.14 14.94 -5.05
CA THR A 197 -13.85 15.93 -4.25
C THR A 197 -13.85 17.29 -4.94
N ARG A 198 -14.93 18.05 -4.73
CA ARG A 198 -15.12 19.39 -5.25
C ARG A 198 -15.38 20.35 -4.10
N SER A 199 -14.62 21.44 -4.05
CA SER A 199 -14.86 22.50 -3.08
C SER A 199 -15.98 23.39 -3.58
N GLU A 200 -17.09 23.43 -2.86
CA GLU A 200 -18.15 24.40 -3.15
C GLU A 200 -17.73 25.77 -2.64
N LYS A 201 -17.47 26.71 -3.56
CA LYS A 201 -17.49 28.13 -3.19
C LYS A 201 -18.93 28.51 -2.91
N LYS A 202 -19.33 28.43 -1.64
CA LYS A 202 -20.53 29.15 -1.19
C LYS A 202 -20.26 30.62 -1.42
N SER A 203 -20.73 31.15 -2.54
CA SER A 203 -20.86 32.59 -2.72
C SER A 203 -21.86 33.03 -1.66
N SER A 204 -21.36 33.39 -0.48
CA SER A 204 -22.16 34.09 0.51
C SER A 204 -22.42 35.46 -0.08
N THR A 205 -23.41 35.55 -0.95
CA THR A 205 -24.11 36.79 -1.23
C THR A 205 -24.86 37.10 0.06
N VAL A 206 -24.12 37.55 1.08
CA VAL A 206 -24.70 38.11 2.29
C VAL A 206 -25.51 39.29 1.79
N LYS A 207 -26.83 39.09 1.68
CA LYS A 207 -27.74 40.18 1.37
C LYS A 207 -27.48 41.24 2.44
N LYS A 208 -27.07 42.43 2.00
CA LYS A 208 -26.72 43.59 2.86
C LYS A 208 -27.86 44.04 3.79
N GLU A 209 -29.04 43.44 3.68
CA GLU A 209 -30.27 43.88 4.34
C GLU A 209 -30.40 43.40 5.80
N ASP A 210 -29.64 42.39 6.23
CA ASP A 210 -29.77 41.86 7.61
C ASP A 210 -28.71 42.38 8.60
N ILE A 211 -27.69 43.11 8.15
CA ILE A 211 -26.64 43.65 9.06
C ILE A 211 -27.16 44.83 9.89
N THR A 212 -28.19 45.54 9.44
CA THR A 212 -28.76 46.67 10.18
C THR A 212 -29.64 46.28 11.37
N LYS A 213 -30.06 45.01 11.50
CA LYS A 213 -30.85 44.55 12.66
C LYS A 213 -30.00 44.12 13.87
N ILE A 214 -28.72 43.80 13.67
CA ILE A 214 -27.87 43.29 14.76
C ILE A 214 -27.23 44.43 15.57
N ILE A 215 -27.20 45.67 15.05
CA ILE A 215 -26.55 46.81 15.72
C ILE A 215 -27.49 47.58 16.68
N LEU A 216 -28.79 47.22 16.78
CA LEU A 216 -29.79 48.02 17.51
C LEU A 216 -30.38 47.36 18.78
N VAL A 217 -29.69 46.44 19.46
CA VAL A 217 -30.23 45.81 20.70
C VAL A 217 -29.25 45.75 21.87
N ASP A 218 -28.30 46.68 21.97
CA ASP A 218 -27.49 46.85 23.20
C ASP A 218 -27.72 48.26 23.79
N ASN A 219 -28.96 48.54 24.19
CA ASN A 219 -29.21 49.57 25.21
C ASN A 219 -28.87 48.96 26.57
N PHE A 220 -27.60 49.07 26.96
CA PHE A 220 -27.15 48.77 28.31
C PHE A 220 -27.78 49.77 29.29
N GLU A 221 -28.73 49.30 30.10
CA GLU A 221 -29.30 50.03 31.22
C GLU A 221 -28.25 50.08 32.34
N GLU A 222 -27.52 51.20 32.46
CA GLU A 222 -26.58 51.43 33.55
C GLU A 222 -27.32 51.52 34.88
N LYS A 223 -27.20 50.49 35.72
CA LYS A 223 -27.64 50.56 37.12
C LYS A 223 -26.57 51.28 37.96
N PRO A 224 -26.95 52.29 38.76
CA PRO A 224 -26.02 53.00 39.61
C PRO A 224 -25.53 52.11 40.76
N ILE A 225 -24.21 52.03 40.91
CA ILE A 225 -23.53 51.38 42.03
C ILE A 225 -23.67 52.30 43.25
N LYS A 226 -24.35 51.82 44.30
CA LYS A 226 -24.31 52.44 45.63
C LYS A 226 -23.14 51.85 46.41
N CYS A 227 -22.22 52.71 46.85
CA CYS A 227 -21.21 52.37 47.85
C CYS A 227 -21.76 52.71 49.24
N GLU A 228 -21.76 51.72 50.13
CA GLU A 228 -21.86 51.89 51.59
C GLU A 228 -20.50 51.57 52.23
#